data_AF-A0A425VW02-F1
#
_entry.id   AF-A0A425VW02-F1
#
_cell.length_a   1.000
_cell.length_b   1.000
_cell.length_c   1.000
_cell.angle_alpha   90.00
_cell.angle_beta   90.00
_cell.angle_gamma   90.00
#
_symmetry.space_group_name_H-M   'P 1'
#
loop_
_entity.id
_entity.type
_entity.pdbx_description
1 polymer ?
#
loop_
_entity_poly.entity_id
_entity_poly.type
_entity_poly.pdbx_seq_one_letter_code
_entity_poly.pdbx_strand_id
1 'polypeptide(L)'
;MRDKSGRPIDDARLDEWADAFERGEWPEGKTTQVGRPALSDGETKILSFRIPASKAEAFAQKAKREGKTKSEAFRDLVDRYLEA
;
A
#
# COMPACT_ATOMS: atom_id res chain seq x y z
N MET A 1 -11.84 -19.57 20.63
CA MET A 1 -10.96 -18.37 20.69
C MET A 1 -11.48 -17.46 21.81
N ARG A 2 -10.64 -16.69 22.50
CA ARG A 2 -11.06 -15.79 23.59
C ARG A 2 -10.44 -14.39 23.41
N ASP A 3 -11.14 -13.35 23.86
CA ASP A 3 -10.64 -11.98 23.82
C ASP A 3 -9.63 -11.70 24.94
N LYS A 4 -9.05 -10.48 24.97
CA LYS A 4 -8.07 -10.05 26.00
C LYS A 4 -8.64 -10.05 27.42
N SER A 5 -9.97 -10.12 27.56
CA SER A 5 -10.69 -10.23 28.84
C SER A 5 -11.10 -11.67 29.17
N GLY A 6 -10.68 -12.67 28.38
CA GLY A 6 -10.99 -14.08 28.61
C GLY A 6 -12.39 -14.51 28.18
N ARG A 7 -13.17 -13.61 27.56
CA ARG A 7 -14.52 -13.94 27.05
C ARG A 7 -14.42 -14.73 25.75
N PRO A 8 -15.30 -15.71 25.50
CA PRO A 8 -15.37 -16.39 24.22
C PRO A 8 -15.57 -15.39 23.07
N ILE A 9 -14.88 -15.61 21.96
CA ILE A 9 -15.14 -14.93 20.68
C ILE A 9 -16.02 -15.88 19.88
N ASP A 10 -17.29 -15.52 19.72
CA ASP A 10 -18.28 -16.14 18.86
C ASP A 10 -18.63 -15.22 17.67
N ASP A 11 -19.43 -15.72 16.73
CA ASP A 11 -19.75 -14.98 15.50
C ASP A 11 -20.50 -13.67 15.80
N ALA A 12 -21.41 -13.68 16.78
CA ALA A 12 -22.12 -12.47 17.20
C ALA A 12 -21.18 -11.37 17.72
N ARG A 13 -20.11 -11.77 18.42
CA ARG A 13 -19.05 -10.86 18.87
C ARG A 13 -18.27 -10.27 17.70
N LEU A 14 -18.01 -11.08 16.67
CA LEU A 14 -17.30 -10.63 15.47
C LEU A 14 -18.14 -9.61 14.69
N ASP A 15 -19.45 -9.83 14.59
CA ASP A 15 -20.38 -8.89 13.95
C ASP A 15 -20.45 -7.57 14.73
N GLU A 16 -20.58 -7.62 16.07
CA GLU A 16 -20.57 -6.43 16.95
C GLU A 16 -19.29 -5.58 16.74
N TRP A 17 -18.16 -6.25 16.53
CA TRP A 17 -16.86 -5.63 16.28
C TRP A 17 -16.76 -5.00 14.88
N ALA A 18 -17.27 -5.66 13.85
CA ALA A 18 -17.34 -5.11 12.50
C ALA A 18 -18.22 -3.86 12.46
N ASP A 19 -19.40 -3.94 13.06
CA ASP A 19 -20.34 -2.84 13.20
C ASP A 19 -19.73 -1.62 13.93
N ALA A 20 -19.00 -1.86 15.02
CA ALA A 20 -18.30 -0.78 15.74
C ALA A 20 -17.17 -0.15 14.91
N PHE A 21 -16.51 -0.94 14.06
CA PHE A 21 -15.51 -0.44 13.11
C PHE A 21 -16.13 0.45 12.05
N GLU A 22 -17.23 0.04 11.45
CA GLU A 22 -17.94 0.82 10.42
C GLU A 22 -18.50 2.13 10.99
N ARG A 23 -18.93 2.15 12.25
CA ARG A 23 -19.38 3.37 12.96
C ARG A 23 -18.24 4.27 13.45
N GLY A 24 -16.98 3.85 13.33
CA GLY A 24 -15.83 4.58 13.86
C GLY A 24 -15.74 4.58 15.40
N GLU A 25 -16.47 3.69 16.06
CA GLU A 25 -16.48 3.47 17.52
C GLU A 25 -15.42 2.44 17.95
N TRP A 26 -14.64 1.93 16.98
CA TRP A 26 -13.52 1.03 17.23
C TRP A 26 -12.46 1.71 18.10
N PRO A 27 -11.95 1.05 19.14
CA PRO A 27 -11.16 1.70 20.19
C PRO A 27 -10.02 2.57 19.65
N GLU A 28 -9.94 3.78 20.21
CA GLU A 28 -8.91 4.77 19.88
C GLU A 28 -7.52 4.27 20.27
N GLY A 29 -6.64 4.16 19.28
CA GLY A 29 -5.28 3.67 19.48
C GLY A 29 -4.71 3.02 18.22
N LYS A 30 -4.78 3.76 17.11
CA LYS A 30 -4.35 3.36 15.76
C LYS A 30 -5.06 2.09 15.27
N THR A 31 -6.10 2.27 14.47
CA THR A 31 -6.32 1.38 13.33
C THR A 31 -5.05 1.41 12.51
N THR A 32 -4.14 0.48 12.80
CA THR A 32 -2.99 0.25 11.94
C THR A 32 -3.61 -0.21 10.63
N GLN A 33 -3.52 0.58 9.57
CA GLN A 33 -3.80 0.08 8.24
C GLN A 33 -2.91 -1.14 8.04
N VAL A 34 -3.53 -2.32 8.11
CA VAL A 34 -2.82 -3.57 7.91
C VAL A 34 -2.65 -3.69 6.40
N GLY A 35 -1.49 -3.29 5.90
CA GLY A 35 -1.21 -3.28 4.47
C GLY A 35 -0.09 -2.33 4.09
N ARG A 36 0.29 -2.36 2.81
CA ARG A 36 1.19 -1.35 2.25
C ARG A 36 0.44 -0.01 2.24
N PRO A 37 1.04 1.09 2.74
CA PRO A 37 0.45 2.41 2.60
C PRO A 37 0.03 2.69 1.15
N ALA A 38 -1.11 3.37 1.00
CA ALA A 38 -1.57 3.82 -0.30
C ALA A 38 -0.50 4.72 -0.95
N LEU A 39 -0.33 4.59 -2.26
CA LEU A 39 0.65 5.40 -3.01
C LEU A 39 0.19 6.86 -3.16
N SER A 40 -1.12 7.09 -3.20
CA SER A 40 -1.75 8.40 -3.27
C SER A 40 -3.15 8.37 -2.66
N ASP A 41 -3.66 9.52 -2.27
CA ASP A 41 -5.06 9.69 -1.82
C ASP A 41 -6.08 9.66 -2.98
N GLY A 42 -5.62 9.68 -4.23
CA GLY A 42 -6.45 9.65 -5.44
C GLY A 42 -6.36 8.35 -6.27
N GLU A 43 -7.14 8.28 -7.35
CA GLU A 43 -7.13 7.16 -8.31
C GLU A 43 -5.73 6.96 -8.92
N THR A 44 -5.19 5.74 -8.82
CA THR A 44 -3.93 5.36 -9.47
C THR A 44 -4.20 4.55 -10.74
N LYS A 45 -3.49 4.85 -11.84
CA LYS A 45 -3.54 4.07 -13.09
C LYS A 45 -2.21 3.39 -13.39
N ILE A 46 -2.28 2.28 -14.11
CA ILE A 46 -1.09 1.54 -14.58
C ILE A 46 -0.65 2.10 -15.94
N LEU A 47 0.61 2.51 -16.03
CA LEU A 47 1.27 2.83 -17.30
C LEU A 47 2.17 1.65 -17.69
N SER A 48 1.76 0.86 -18.69
CA SER A 48 2.48 -0.33 -19.14
C SER A 48 2.87 -0.26 -20.61
N PHE A 49 4.13 -0.55 -20.91
CA PHE A 49 4.65 -0.70 -22.28
C PHE A 49 5.84 -1.66 -22.29
N ARG A 50 6.13 -2.24 -23.45
CA ARG A 50 7.28 -3.14 -23.63
C ARG A 50 8.53 -2.34 -23.97
N ILE A 51 9.66 -2.72 -23.37
CA ILE A 51 10.99 -2.21 -23.69
C ILE A 51 11.97 -3.38 -23.91
N PRO A 52 13.08 -3.19 -24.63
CA PRO A 52 14.12 -4.21 -24.74
C PRO A 52 14.60 -4.69 -23.37
N ALA A 53 14.83 -5.99 -23.22
CA ALA A 53 15.26 -6.60 -21.96
C ALA A 53 16.53 -5.94 -21.40
N SER A 54 17.50 -5.65 -22.27
CA SER A 54 18.73 -4.95 -21.91
C SER A 54 18.50 -3.57 -21.29
N LYS A 55 17.48 -2.83 -21.77
CA LYS A 55 17.10 -1.53 -21.19
C LYS A 55 16.41 -1.69 -19.84
N ALA A 56 15.54 -2.69 -19.70
CA ALA A 56 14.88 -2.99 -18.43
C ALA A 56 15.90 -3.36 -17.34
N GLU A 57 16.90 -4.15 -17.69
CA GLU A 57 18.01 -4.54 -16.80
C GLU A 57 18.88 -3.33 -16.44
N ALA A 58 19.31 -2.55 -17.44
CA ALA A 58 20.10 -1.35 -17.20
C ALA A 58 19.37 -0.34 -16.31
N PHE A 59 18.06 -0.16 -16.52
CA PHE A 59 17.22 0.69 -15.68
C PHE A 59 17.16 0.17 -14.23
N ALA A 60 16.94 -1.13 -14.04
CA ALA A 60 16.91 -1.74 -12.71
C ALA A 60 18.25 -1.58 -11.97
N GLN A 61 19.37 -1.76 -12.66
CA GLN A 61 20.70 -1.58 -12.07
C GLN A 61 20.97 -0.12 -11.70
N LYS A 62 20.56 0.83 -12.55
CA LYS A 62 20.68 2.25 -12.25
C LYS A 62 19.84 2.63 -11.02
N ALA A 63 18.57 2.22 -10.97
CA ALA A 63 17.70 2.46 -9.82
C ALA A 63 18.31 1.90 -8.53
N LYS A 64 18.84 0.67 -8.57
CA LYS A 64 19.53 0.06 -7.42
C LYS A 64 20.75 0.86 -6.95
N ARG A 65 21.58 1.36 -7.88
CA ARG A 65 22.73 2.23 -7.54
C ARG A 65 22.31 3.54 -6.88
N GLU A 66 21.14 4.05 -7.23
CA GLU A 66 20.54 5.26 -6.64
C GLU A 66 19.73 4.98 -5.36
N GLY A 67 19.70 3.73 -4.87
CA GLY A 67 18.94 3.35 -3.68
C GLY A 67 17.41 3.32 -3.88
N LYS A 68 16.95 3.28 -5.14
CA LYS A 68 15.53 3.33 -5.51
C LYS A 68 15.03 1.98 -6.01
N THR A 69 13.75 1.72 -5.78
CA THR A 69 13.02 0.68 -6.50
C THR A 69 12.80 1.10 -7.96
N LYS A 70 12.57 0.11 -8.84
CA LYS A 70 12.19 0.36 -10.24
C LYS A 70 10.98 1.29 -10.34
N SER A 71 10.00 1.14 -9.44
CA SER A 71 8.78 1.93 -9.46
C SER A 71 9.00 3.38 -9.04
N GLU A 72 9.90 3.65 -8.09
CA GLU A 72 10.25 5.03 -7.69
C GLU A 72 11.01 5.72 -8.81
N ALA A 73 12.06 5.08 -9.35
CA ALA A 73 12.82 5.64 -10.46
C ALA A 73 11.95 5.91 -11.71
N PHE A 74 10.89 5.12 -11.91
CA PHE A 74 9.96 5.32 -13.02
C PHE A 74 9.02 6.50 -12.78
N ARG A 75 8.52 6.68 -11.55
CA ARG A 75 7.72 7.85 -11.18
C ARG A 75 8.54 9.14 -11.30
N ASP A 76 9.77 9.16 -10.79
CA ASP A 76 10.68 10.30 -10.95
C ASP A 76 10.94 10.67 -12.42
N LEU A 77 11.01 9.66 -13.30
CA LEU A 77 11.18 9.89 -14.74
C LEU A 77 9.93 10.51 -15.37
N VAL A 78 8.74 10.06 -14.96
CA VAL A 78 7.46 10.64 -15.39
C VAL A 78 7.36 12.09 -14.94
N ASP A 79 7.64 12.36 -13.67
CA ASP A 79 7.60 13.72 -13.11
C ASP A 79 8.55 14.65 -13.87
N ARG A 80 9.81 14.22 -14.07
CA ARG A 80 10.80 14.99 -14.84
C ARG A 80 10.38 15.24 -16.30
N TYR A 81 9.66 14.30 -16.91
CA TYR A 81 9.17 14.46 -18.29
C TYR A 81 8.02 15.48 -18.38
N LEU A 82 7.21 15.60 -17.33
CA LEU A 82 6.11 16.57 -17.25
C LEU A 82 6.56 17.98 -16.84
N GLU A 83 7.72 18.10 -16.19
CA GLU A 83 8.34 19.38 -15.84
C GLU A 83 9.12 20.06 -16.99
N ALA A 84 9.29 19.37 -18.12
CA ALA A 84 10.04 19.83 -19.29
C ALA A 84 9.16 20.57 -20.31
#